data_AF-K9VA95-F1
#
_entry.id   AF-K9VA95-F1
#
_cell.length_a   1.000
_cell.length_b   1.000
_cell.length_c   1.000
_cell.angle_alpha   90.00
_cell.angle_beta   90.00
_cell.angle_gamma   90.00
#
_symmetry.space_group_name_H-M   'P 1'
#
loop_
_entity.id
_entity.type
_entity.pdbx_description
1 polymer ?
#
loop_
_entity_poly.entity_id
_entity_poly.type
_entity_poly.pdbx_seq_one_letter_code
_entity_poly.pdbx_strand_id
1 'polypeptide(L)'
;MKQPKTVICVKTSSQMKTASLIMKIMKEDIPQGYQAVSVDFQQANKDAFTSSERLLQWFCTEITSKLKLTNTLAEFWQGVIPGNMKCTNYFREYLLAEIQTPLVLVLYNVEFILEHQAIANNFFGLLRSWKHNRRNEDTLKKLRLVIVHSKDIRTDPPFNV
;
A
#
# COMPACT_ATOMS: atom_id res chain seq x y z
N MET A 1 -10.10 -24.31 1.01
CA MET A 1 -9.11 -23.28 0.57
C MET A 1 -9.62 -21.91 0.97
N LYS A 2 -9.11 -21.33 2.08
CA LYS A 2 -9.51 -20.00 2.54
C LYS A 2 -8.88 -18.96 1.62
N GLN A 3 -9.68 -18.26 0.82
CA GLN A 3 -9.20 -17.05 0.14
C GLN A 3 -8.84 -16.02 1.22
N PRO A 4 -7.61 -15.48 1.27
CA PRO A 4 -7.27 -14.45 2.24
C PRO A 4 -8.09 -13.19 1.89
N LYS A 5 -9.14 -12.96 2.70
CA LYS A 5 -9.95 -11.75 2.64
C LYS A 5 -9.07 -10.58 3.07
N THR A 6 -8.60 -9.87 2.05
CA THR A 6 -8.49 -8.41 1.92
C THR A 6 -8.50 -7.63 3.25
N VAL A 7 -7.33 -7.11 3.62
CA VAL A 7 -7.04 -6.22 4.76
C VAL A 7 -7.06 -6.90 6.12
N ILE A 8 -5.88 -7.30 6.58
CA ILE A 8 -5.62 -7.60 7.99
C ILE A 8 -5.19 -6.29 8.64
N CYS A 9 -5.96 -5.82 9.62
CA CYS A 9 -5.64 -4.68 10.47
C CYS A 9 -5.10 -5.23 11.79
N VAL A 10 -3.80 -5.05 12.06
CA VAL A 10 -3.15 -5.57 13.28
C VAL A 10 -3.00 -4.43 14.28
N LYS A 11 -3.77 -4.49 15.38
CA LYS A 11 -3.68 -3.62 16.55
C LYS A 11 -2.66 -4.22 17.53
N THR A 12 -1.56 -3.54 17.86
CA THR A 12 -0.73 -3.93 19.01
C THR A 12 -0.16 -2.73 19.76
N SER A 13 0.10 -2.93 21.06
CA SER A 13 0.56 -1.92 22.03
C SER A 13 2.07 -1.61 21.98
N SER A 14 2.84 -2.21 21.06
CA SER A 14 4.25 -1.84 20.86
C SER A 14 4.75 -2.12 19.44
N GLN A 15 5.51 -1.17 18.86
CA GLN A 15 6.01 -1.21 17.48
C GLN A 15 6.82 -2.49 17.16
N MET A 16 7.67 -2.95 18.08
CA MET A 16 8.48 -4.16 17.87
C MET A 16 7.65 -5.46 17.86
N LYS A 17 6.59 -5.55 18.67
CA LYS A 17 5.72 -6.74 18.72
C LYS A 17 4.80 -6.82 17.51
N THR A 18 4.39 -5.68 16.97
CA THR A 18 3.62 -5.59 15.71
C THR A 18 4.43 -6.11 14.53
N ALA A 19 5.67 -5.64 14.36
CA ALA A 19 6.52 -6.05 13.25
C ALA A 19 6.86 -7.54 13.26
N SER A 20 7.17 -8.12 14.43
CA SER A 20 7.45 -9.56 14.54
C SER A 20 6.21 -10.43 14.30
N LEU A 21 5.04 -9.99 14.79
CA LEU A 21 3.77 -10.66 14.52
C LEU A 21 3.41 -10.59 13.03
N ILE A 22 3.64 -9.47 12.37
CA ILE A 22 3.32 -9.36 10.94
C ILE A 22 4.36 -10.07 10.10
N MET A 23 5.64 -10.08 10.46
CA MET A 23 6.60 -10.98 9.81
C MET A 23 6.20 -12.44 9.99
N LYS A 24 5.64 -12.80 11.15
CA LYS A 24 5.11 -14.15 11.38
C LYS A 24 3.88 -14.43 10.52
N ILE A 25 2.90 -13.52 10.46
CA ILE A 25 1.73 -13.62 9.56
C ILE A 25 2.19 -13.65 8.09
N MET A 26 3.18 -12.85 7.70
CA MET A 26 3.76 -12.87 6.36
C MET A 26 4.41 -14.21 6.04
N LYS A 27 5.06 -14.83 7.02
CA LYS A 27 5.78 -16.10 6.84
C LYS A 27 4.86 -17.32 6.90
N GLU A 28 3.80 -17.25 7.69
CA GLU A 28 2.89 -18.38 7.95
C GLU A 28 1.59 -18.32 7.13
N ASP A 29 1.08 -17.12 6.83
CA ASP A 29 -0.24 -16.93 6.18
C ASP A 29 -0.18 -16.39 4.73
N ILE A 30 0.98 -15.95 4.23
CA ILE A 30 1.10 -15.63 2.79
C ILE A 30 1.16 -16.95 2.03
N PRO A 31 0.20 -17.22 1.12
CA PRO A 31 0.20 -18.46 0.37
C PRO A 31 1.49 -18.61 -0.43
N GLN A 32 1.99 -19.84 -0.55
CA GLN A 32 3.11 -20.13 -1.45
C GLN A 32 2.79 -19.60 -2.87
N GLY A 33 3.77 -18.94 -3.48
CA GLY A 33 3.62 -18.33 -4.81
C GLY A 33 3.11 -16.88 -4.81
N TYR A 34 3.00 -16.22 -3.65
CA TYR A 34 2.76 -14.77 -3.56
C TYR A 34 4.06 -14.04 -3.28
N GLN A 35 4.22 -12.85 -3.87
CA GLN A 35 5.29 -11.92 -3.54
C GLN A 35 4.81 -10.95 -2.46
N ALA A 36 5.66 -10.62 -1.49
CA ALA A 36 5.34 -9.70 -0.40
C ALA A 36 6.26 -8.47 -0.45
N VAL A 37 5.67 -7.28 -0.38
CA VAL A 37 6.38 -6.00 -0.25
C VAL A 37 5.83 -5.26 0.95
N SER A 38 6.70 -4.79 1.83
CA SER A 38 6.33 -3.88 2.92
C SER A 38 6.70 -2.45 2.54
N VAL A 39 5.86 -1.48 2.89
CA VAL A 39 6.15 -0.05 2.84
C VAL A 39 5.99 0.49 4.24
N ASP A 40 7.04 1.14 4.73
CA ASP A 40 7.07 1.75 6.05
C ASP A 40 7.12 3.26 5.89
N PHE A 41 6.02 3.93 6.23
CA PHE A 41 5.90 5.38 6.07
C PHE A 41 6.81 6.16 7.01
N GLN A 42 7.39 5.53 8.04
CA GLN A 42 8.44 6.17 8.85
C GLN A 42 9.73 6.41 8.05
N GLN A 43 9.98 5.63 6.99
CA GLN A 43 11.17 5.75 6.14
C GLN A 43 11.04 6.85 5.08
N ALA A 44 9.84 7.38 4.89
CA ALA A 44 9.62 8.50 3.99
C ALA A 44 10.28 9.78 4.54
N ASN A 45 10.94 10.53 3.67
CA ASN A 45 11.43 11.85 4.03
C ASN A 45 10.24 12.82 4.23
N LYS A 46 10.49 13.95 4.91
CA LYS A 46 9.45 14.97 5.13
C LYS A 46 8.86 15.50 3.82
N ASP A 47 9.66 15.55 2.76
CA ASP A 47 9.24 16.01 1.44
C ASP A 47 8.11 15.16 0.85
N ALA A 48 8.10 13.84 1.11
CA ALA A 48 7.02 12.95 0.69
C ALA A 48 5.66 13.38 1.27
N PHE A 49 5.64 14.00 2.45
CA PHE A 49 4.42 14.43 3.13
C PHE A 49 4.04 15.89 2.85
N THR A 50 4.68 16.56 1.88
CA THR A 50 4.34 17.95 1.50
C THR A 50 3.11 18.04 0.58
N SER A 51 2.79 16.96 -0.14
CA SER A 51 1.60 16.88 -0.99
C SER A 51 1.22 15.43 -1.28
N SER A 52 -0.02 15.19 -1.69
CA SER A 52 -0.46 13.86 -2.11
C SER A 52 0.34 13.35 -3.30
N GLU A 53 0.76 14.24 -4.20
CA GLU A 53 1.55 13.86 -5.37
C GLU A 53 2.94 13.35 -4.98
N ARG A 54 3.64 14.06 -4.09
CA ARG A 54 4.94 13.62 -3.57
C ARG A 54 4.85 12.29 -2.82
N LEU A 55 3.81 12.10 -2.00
CA LEU A 55 3.62 10.84 -1.27
C LEU A 55 3.44 9.67 -2.25
N LEU A 56 2.60 9.84 -3.28
CA LEU A 56 2.32 8.77 -4.23
C LEU A 56 3.53 8.44 -5.11
N GLN A 57 4.32 9.44 -5.51
CA GLN A 57 5.58 9.22 -6.23
C GLN A 57 6.59 8.44 -5.38
N TRP A 58 6.79 8.85 -4.12
CA TRP A 58 7.65 8.14 -3.18
C TRP A 58 7.17 6.70 -2.98
N PHE A 59 5.87 6.53 -2.73
CA PHE A 59 5.23 5.23 -2.52
C PHE A 59 5.42 4.28 -3.70
N CYS A 60 5.20 4.76 -4.93
CA CYS A 60 5.40 3.97 -6.13
C CYS A 60 6.89 3.61 -6.33
N THR A 61 7.80 4.58 -6.12
CA THR A 61 9.24 4.35 -6.23
C THR A 61 9.72 3.29 -5.24
N GLU A 62 9.26 3.38 -3.99
CA GLU A 62 9.64 2.46 -2.91
C GLU A 62 9.23 1.01 -3.23
N ILE A 63 8.00 0.83 -3.73
CA ILE A 63 7.51 -0.50 -4.14
C ILE A 63 8.26 -1.02 -5.35
N THR A 64 8.52 -0.17 -6.35
CA THR A 64 9.28 -0.54 -7.56
C THR A 64 10.66 -1.07 -7.20
N SER A 65 11.37 -0.35 -6.33
CA SER A 65 12.68 -0.74 -5.80
C SER A 65 12.62 -2.09 -5.08
N LYS A 66 11.62 -2.28 -4.20
CA LYS A 66 11.44 -3.54 -3.46
C LYS A 66 11.03 -4.73 -4.35
N LEU A 67 10.36 -4.47 -5.46
CA LEU A 67 10.09 -5.46 -6.50
C LEU A 67 11.30 -5.72 -7.42
N LYS A 68 12.40 -4.96 -7.26
CA LYS A 68 13.59 -4.99 -8.11
C LYS A 68 13.27 -4.72 -9.59
N LEU A 69 12.29 -3.85 -9.82
CA LEU A 69 11.92 -3.38 -11.15
C LEU A 69 12.67 -2.07 -11.47
N THR A 70 12.82 -1.78 -12.76
CA THR A 70 13.39 -0.52 -13.23
C THR A 70 12.48 0.65 -12.85
N ASN A 71 13.04 1.78 -12.47
CA ASN A 71 12.21 2.94 -12.14
C ASN A 71 11.74 3.65 -13.43
N THR A 72 10.48 3.46 -13.80
CA THR A 72 9.81 4.12 -14.94
C THR A 72 8.81 5.17 -14.50
N LEU A 73 8.83 5.58 -13.22
CA LEU A 73 7.81 6.46 -12.62
C LEU A 73 7.61 7.75 -13.43
N ALA A 74 8.69 8.34 -13.93
CA ALA A 74 8.65 9.58 -14.70
C ALA A 74 7.75 9.48 -15.94
N GLU A 75 7.65 8.30 -16.58
CA GLU A 75 6.82 8.07 -17.76
C GLU A 75 5.32 8.07 -17.40
N PHE A 76 4.99 7.52 -16.24
CA PHE A 76 3.61 7.47 -15.74
C PHE A 76 3.17 8.76 -15.06
N TRP A 77 4.11 9.62 -14.67
CA TRP A 77 3.81 10.84 -13.94
C TRP A 77 3.59 12.08 -14.82
N GLN A 78 3.28 11.87 -16.11
CA GLN A 78 3.06 12.91 -17.09
C GLN A 78 1.60 13.43 -17.13
N GLY A 79 1.42 14.62 -17.71
CA GLY A 79 0.10 15.21 -17.94
C GLY A 79 -0.62 15.71 -16.69
N VAL A 80 -1.87 16.15 -16.89
CA VAL A 80 -2.69 16.87 -15.91
C VAL A 80 -3.68 15.99 -15.14
N ILE A 81 -3.63 14.67 -15.33
CA ILE A 81 -4.53 13.76 -14.61
C ILE A 81 -4.20 13.71 -13.11
N PRO A 82 -5.20 13.48 -12.23
CA PRO A 82 -4.96 13.43 -10.79
C PRO A 82 -3.94 12.35 -10.38
N GLY A 83 -3.11 12.65 -9.37
CA GLY A 83 -2.07 11.72 -8.88
C GLY A 83 -2.60 10.33 -8.47
N ASN A 84 -3.83 10.25 -7.95
CA ASN A 84 -4.47 8.97 -7.64
C ASN A 84 -4.68 8.10 -8.90
N MET A 85 -5.01 8.71 -10.03
CA MET A 85 -5.13 8.01 -11.31
C MET A 85 -3.75 7.59 -11.83
N LYS A 86 -2.75 8.48 -11.76
CA LYS A 86 -1.35 8.15 -12.12
C LYS A 86 -0.83 6.95 -11.32
N CYS A 87 -1.04 6.95 -10.00
CA CYS A 87 -0.67 5.84 -9.13
C CYS A 87 -1.40 4.54 -9.50
N THR A 88 -2.72 4.63 -9.75
CA THR A 88 -3.52 3.47 -10.17
C THR A 88 -3.01 2.87 -11.48
N ASN A 89 -2.73 3.71 -12.49
CA ASN A 89 -2.20 3.26 -13.77
C ASN A 89 -0.81 2.66 -13.59
N TYR A 90 0.08 3.29 -12.83
CA TYR A 90 1.41 2.73 -12.53
C TYR A 90 1.33 1.33 -11.90
N PHE A 91 0.41 1.12 -10.97
CA PHE A 91 0.21 -0.21 -10.38
C PHE A 91 -0.29 -1.23 -11.41
N ARG A 92 -1.26 -0.86 -12.23
CA ARG A 92 -1.91 -1.79 -13.16
C ARG A 92 -1.03 -2.10 -14.37
N GLU A 93 -0.55 -1.07 -15.03
CA GLU A 93 0.08 -1.12 -16.34
C GLU A 93 1.58 -1.42 -16.24
N TYR A 94 2.18 -1.19 -15.06
CA TYR A 94 3.58 -1.51 -14.81
C TYR A 94 3.73 -2.56 -13.71
N LEU A 95 3.55 -2.20 -12.43
CA LEU A 95 3.95 -3.07 -11.31
C LEU A 95 3.30 -4.46 -11.34
N LEU A 96 1.97 -4.52 -11.52
CA LEU A 96 1.19 -5.77 -11.50
C LEU A 96 1.21 -6.49 -12.86
N ALA A 97 1.58 -5.79 -13.93
CA ALA A 97 1.76 -6.36 -15.27
C ALA A 97 3.09 -7.13 -15.35
N GLU A 98 4.16 -6.55 -14.80
CA GLU A 98 5.52 -7.13 -14.82
C GLU A 98 5.67 -8.35 -13.91
N ILE A 99 4.92 -8.42 -12.81
CA ILE A 99 5.00 -9.56 -11.88
C ILE A 99 4.07 -10.71 -12.32
N GLN A 100 4.62 -11.92 -12.26
CA GLN A 100 3.89 -13.15 -12.58
C GLN A 100 3.04 -13.64 -11.40
N THR A 101 3.40 -13.26 -10.18
CA THR A 101 2.75 -13.70 -8.95
C THR A 101 1.88 -12.59 -8.33
N PRO A 102 0.83 -12.94 -7.57
CA PRO A 102 0.07 -11.94 -6.83
C PRO A 102 0.94 -11.23 -5.77
N LEU A 103 0.69 -9.93 -5.58
CA LEU A 103 1.42 -9.07 -4.65
C LEU A 103 0.64 -8.86 -3.35
N VAL A 104 1.24 -9.18 -2.22
CA VAL A 104 0.83 -8.71 -0.90
C VAL A 104 1.60 -7.45 -0.55
N LEU A 105 0.91 -6.32 -0.52
CA LEU A 105 1.45 -5.03 -0.14
C LEU A 105 1.06 -4.71 1.30
N VAL A 106 2.06 -4.56 2.16
CA VAL A 106 1.89 -4.32 3.60
C VAL A 106 2.31 -2.91 3.95
N LEU A 107 1.37 -2.12 4.47
CA LEU A 107 1.54 -0.71 4.80
C LEU A 107 1.75 -0.56 6.31
N TYR A 108 2.92 -0.08 6.72
CA TYR A 108 3.32 0.12 8.12
C TYR A 108 3.42 1.58 8.49
N ASN A 109 3.17 1.88 9.76
CA ASN A 109 3.30 3.22 10.32
C ASN A 109 2.44 4.26 9.56
N VAL A 110 1.24 3.85 9.15
CA VAL A 110 0.34 4.71 8.37
C VAL A 110 -0.13 5.96 9.13
N GLU A 111 0.08 6.00 10.45
CA GLU A 111 -0.10 7.19 11.28
C GLU A 111 0.68 8.41 10.80
N PHE A 112 1.85 8.23 10.17
CA PHE A 112 2.60 9.35 9.58
C PHE A 112 1.82 10.02 8.44
N ILE A 113 1.00 9.27 7.71
CA ILE A 113 0.09 9.85 6.70
C ILE A 113 -1.08 10.56 7.38
N LEU A 114 -1.62 9.97 8.45
CA LEU A 114 -2.77 10.49 9.19
C LEU A 114 -2.50 11.87 9.83
N GLU A 115 -1.24 12.21 10.10
CA GLU A 115 -0.82 13.54 10.54
C GLU A 115 -1.09 14.64 9.48
N HIS A 116 -1.34 14.26 8.23
CA HIS A 116 -1.62 15.16 7.12
C HIS A 116 -2.99 14.88 6.50
N GLN A 117 -4.06 15.48 7.05
CA GLN A 117 -5.46 15.15 6.72
C GLN A 117 -5.78 15.10 5.22
N ALA A 118 -5.34 16.09 4.44
CA ALA A 118 -5.59 16.13 3.00
C ALA A 118 -4.92 14.96 2.26
N ILE A 119 -3.68 14.64 2.65
CA ILE A 119 -2.92 13.53 2.09
C ILE A 119 -3.54 12.20 2.50
N ALA A 120 -3.93 12.05 3.76
CA ALA A 120 -4.63 10.87 4.28
C ALA A 120 -5.93 10.61 3.52
N ASN A 121 -6.78 11.63 3.34
CA ASN A 121 -8.04 11.50 2.62
C ASN A 121 -7.82 10.98 1.20
N ASN A 122 -6.83 11.53 0.49
CA ASN A 122 -6.49 11.12 -0.87
C ASN A 122 -5.91 9.71 -0.93
N PHE A 123 -4.95 9.39 -0.08
CA PHE A 123 -4.26 8.10 -0.05
C PHE A 123 -5.20 6.95 0.35
N PHE A 124 -5.96 7.10 1.43
CA PHE A 124 -6.92 6.07 1.84
C PHE A 124 -8.13 6.01 0.90
N GLY A 125 -8.51 7.12 0.27
CA GLY A 125 -9.47 7.13 -0.84
C GLY A 125 -9.01 6.26 -2.02
N LEU A 126 -7.74 6.35 -2.40
CA LEU A 126 -7.12 5.50 -3.42
C LEU A 126 -7.18 4.01 -3.05
N LEU A 127 -6.78 3.64 -1.82
CA LEU A 127 -6.82 2.24 -1.38
C LEU A 127 -8.24 1.67 -1.38
N ARG A 128 -9.24 2.46 -0.98
CA ARG A 128 -10.66 2.08 -1.06
C ARG A 128 -11.11 1.85 -2.51
N SER A 129 -10.70 2.74 -3.41
CA SER A 129 -10.98 2.60 -4.85
C SER A 129 -10.40 1.30 -5.40
N TRP A 130 -9.15 0.97 -5.09
CA TRP A 130 -8.55 -0.31 -5.50
C TRP A 130 -9.31 -1.51 -4.96
N LYS A 131 -9.69 -1.50 -3.67
CA LYS A 131 -10.50 -2.59 -3.10
C LYS A 131 -11.82 -2.79 -3.86
N HIS A 132 -12.48 -1.71 -4.25
CA HIS A 132 -13.72 -1.77 -5.02
C HIS A 132 -13.49 -2.31 -6.44
N ASN A 133 -12.50 -1.74 -7.15
CA ASN A 133 -12.24 -2.04 -8.56
C ASN A 133 -11.73 -3.46 -8.80
N ARG A 134 -11.17 -4.13 -7.78
CA ARG A 134 -10.77 -5.55 -7.82
C ARG A 134 -11.89 -6.51 -8.25
N ARG A 135 -13.16 -6.12 -8.16
CA ARG A 135 -14.27 -6.95 -8.67
C ARG A 135 -14.26 -7.05 -10.19
N ASN A 136 -13.93 -5.94 -10.86
CA ASN A 136 -14.10 -5.77 -12.30
C ASN A 136 -12.77 -5.73 -13.07
N GLU A 137 -11.65 -5.61 -12.36
CA GLU A 137 -10.33 -5.46 -12.98
C GLU A 137 -9.37 -6.60 -12.57
N ASP A 138 -9.06 -7.47 -13.53
CA ASP A 138 -8.26 -8.68 -13.29
C ASP A 138 -6.84 -8.39 -12.82
N THR A 139 -6.22 -7.33 -13.33
CA THR A 139 -4.87 -6.93 -12.89
C THR A 139 -4.85 -6.56 -11.41
N LEU A 140 -5.82 -5.77 -10.95
CA LEU A 140 -5.94 -5.43 -9.53
C LEU A 140 -6.30 -6.65 -8.66
N LYS A 141 -6.90 -7.71 -9.22
CA LYS A 141 -7.10 -8.98 -8.49
C LYS A 141 -5.77 -9.64 -8.09
N LYS A 142 -4.62 -9.25 -8.66
CA LYS A 142 -3.30 -9.69 -8.17
C LYS A 142 -2.87 -8.98 -6.88
N LEU A 143 -3.40 -7.80 -6.58
CA LEU A 143 -3.03 -7.03 -5.39
C LEU A 143 -3.78 -7.51 -4.13
N ARG A 144 -3.09 -7.63 -3.01
CA ARG A 144 -3.64 -7.82 -1.66
C ARG A 144 -3.08 -6.71 -0.77
N LEU A 145 -3.94 -6.00 -0.07
CA LEU A 145 -3.54 -4.93 0.85
C LEU A 145 -3.61 -5.44 2.29
N VAL A 146 -2.58 -5.12 3.08
CA VAL A 146 -2.52 -5.30 4.53
C VAL A 146 -2.13 -3.94 5.12
N ILE A 147 -2.88 -3.46 6.10
CA ILE A 147 -2.63 -2.14 6.71
C ILE A 147 -2.36 -2.33 8.19
N VAL A 148 -1.26 -1.76 8.64
CA VAL A 148 -0.72 -1.95 9.97
C VAL A 148 -0.57 -0.58 10.61
N HIS A 149 -1.15 -0.41 11.79
CA HIS A 149 -1.03 0.82 12.56
C HIS A 149 -0.43 0.50 13.93
N SER A 150 0.49 1.35 14.40
CA SER A 150 1.18 1.11 15.68
C SER A 150 0.54 1.83 16.86
N LYS A 151 -0.28 2.85 16.60
CA LYS A 151 -0.98 3.63 17.62
C LYS A 151 -2.36 3.04 17.94
N ASP A 152 -2.72 3.07 19.21
CA ASP A 152 -4.07 2.77 19.70
C ASP A 152 -4.99 3.94 19.27
N ILE A 153 -5.54 3.86 18.05
CA ILE A 153 -6.44 4.90 17.54
C ILE A 153 -7.75 4.78 18.35
N ARG A 154 -7.95 5.70 19.30
CA ARG A 154 -9.13 5.76 20.19
C ARG A 154 -10.40 6.25 19.47
N THR A 155 -10.26 6.68 18.24
CA THR A 155 -11.36 6.94 17.29
C THR A 155 -11.49 5.75 16.35
N ASP A 156 -12.71 5.41 15.93
CA ASP A 156 -12.88 4.42 14.87
C ASP A 156 -11.95 4.79 13.71
N PRO A 157 -11.02 3.90 13.31
CA PRO A 157 -10.17 4.20 12.19
C PRO A 157 -11.06 4.52 10.97
N PRO A 158 -10.68 5.45 10.08
CA PRO A 158 -11.40 5.67 8.82
C PRO A 158 -11.35 4.45 7.87
N PHE A 159 -10.85 3.32 8.38
CA PHE A 159 -10.70 2.01 7.78
C PHE A 159 -11.89 1.10 8.09
N ASN A 160 -13.12 1.62 8.20
CA ASN A 160 -14.30 0.77 7.99
C ASN A 160 -14.20 0.21 6.56
N VAL A 161 -13.58 -0.96 6.47
CA VAL A 161 -13.10 -1.68 5.31
C VAL A 161 -13.97 -2.90 5.16
#